data_AF-A0A7X6LA53-F1
#
_entry.id   AF-A0A7X6LA53-F1
#
_cell.length_a   1.000
_cell.length_b   1.000
_cell.length_c   1.000
_cell.angle_alpha   90.00
_cell.angle_beta   90.00
_cell.angle_gamma   90.00
#
_symmetry.space_group_name_H-M   'P 1'
#
loop_
_entity.id
_entity.type
_entity.pdbx_description
1 polymer ?
#
loop_
_entity_poly.entity_id
_entity_poly.type
_entity_poly.pdbx_seq_one_letter_code
_entity_poly.pdbx_strand_id
1 'polypeptide(L)' 'MAEFTEYSVEFEQAWARHDVRVQGRGNMPLRHPLVGPLVVSYEVLMPVQDPDQRIIIYRAADAESQSALDRLIAALDAP' A
#
# COMPACT_ATOMS: atom_id res chain seq x y z
N MET A 1 6.99 -13.26 13.75
CA MET A 1 6.99 -12.18 14.78
C MET A 1 8.40 -11.87 15.24
N ALA A 2 9.13 -12.83 15.84
CA ALA A 2 10.49 -12.61 16.35
C ALA A 2 11.45 -11.97 15.32
N GLU A 3 11.39 -12.42 14.07
CA GLU A 3 12.20 -11.87 12.97
C GLU A 3 11.96 -10.36 12.74
N PHE A 4 10.70 -9.89 12.68
CA PHE A 4 10.43 -8.48 12.38
C PHE A 4 10.73 -7.53 13.56
N THR A 5 10.58 -8.01 14.80
CA THR A 5 10.94 -7.24 16.00
C THR A 5 12.45 -7.10 16.17
N GLU A 6 13.24 -8.04 15.64
CA GLU A 6 14.70 -7.97 15.67
C GLU A 6 15.26 -6.90 14.72
N TYR A 7 14.58 -6.66 13.59
CA TYR A 7 15.06 -5.74 12.55
C TYR A 7 14.38 -4.35 12.55
N SER A 8 13.30 -4.14 13.32
CA SER A 8 12.65 -2.83 13.42
C SER A 8 12.00 -2.61 14.78
N VAL A 9 12.56 -1.64 15.52
CA VAL A 9 12.02 -1.15 16.79
C VAL A 9 10.66 -0.48 16.56
N GLU A 10 10.46 0.17 15.41
CA GLU A 10 9.19 0.79 15.03
C GLU A 10 8.10 -0.25 14.85
N PHE A 11 8.42 -1.39 14.23
CA PHE A 11 7.48 -2.50 14.09
C PHE A 11 7.13 -3.10 15.45
N GLU A 12 8.11 -3.31 16.32
CA GLU A 12 7.87 -3.81 17.68
C GLU A 12 6.88 -2.91 18.44
N GLN A 13 7.10 -1.59 18.40
CA GLN A 13 6.22 -0.62 19.06
C GLN A 13 4.81 -0.62 18.47
N ALA A 14 4.68 -0.62 17.14
CA ALA A 14 3.38 -0.65 16.46
C ALA A 14 2.62 -1.96 16.73
N TRP A 15 3.34 -3.09 16.79
CA TRP A 15 2.78 -4.40 17.09
C TRP A 15 2.28 -4.47 18.53
N ALA A 16 3.08 -4.03 19.50
CA ALA A 16 2.69 -3.98 20.91
C ALA A 16 1.42 -3.14 21.13
N ARG A 17 1.26 -2.06 20.36
CA ARG A 17 0.09 -1.18 20.39
C ARG A 17 -1.13 -1.72 19.62
N HIS A 18 -1.00 -2.86 18.93
CA HIS A 18 -2.03 -3.40 18.03
C HIS A 18 -2.44 -2.40 16.92
N ASP A 19 -1.47 -1.57 16.49
CA ASP A 19 -1.65 -0.62 15.39
C ASP A 19 -1.46 -1.30 14.02
N VAL A 20 -0.85 -2.50 14.00
CA VAL A 20 -0.78 -3.36 12.81
C VAL A 20 -2.09 -4.15 12.67
N ARG A 21 -2.90 -3.80 11.68
CA ARG A 21 -4.24 -4.40 11.47
C ARG A 21 -4.44 -4.79 10.03
N VAL A 22 -5.18 -5.88 9.82
CA VAL A 22 -5.71 -6.23 8.50
C VAL A 22 -6.86 -5.28 8.19
N GLN A 23 -6.68 -4.43 7.18
CA GLN A 23 -7.70 -3.53 6.69
C GLN A 23 -8.18 -4.01 5.32
N GLY A 24 -9.50 -4.17 5.15
CA GLY A 24 -10.08 -4.60 3.88
C GLY A 24 -10.09 -3.50 2.81
N ARG A 25 -9.95 -2.24 3.21
CA ARG A 25 -9.83 -1.08 2.31
C ARG A 25 -9.25 0.11 3.07
N GLY A 26 -8.68 1.07 2.34
CA GLY A 26 -8.22 2.33 2.90
C GLY A 26 -7.52 3.21 1.88
N ASN A 27 -6.94 4.32 2.36
CA ASN A 27 -6.07 5.18 1.58
C ASN A 27 -4.64 5.05 2.09
N MET A 28 -3.69 4.93 1.18
CA MET A 28 -2.27 4.81 1.47
C MET A 28 -1.55 6.02 0.87
N PRO A 29 -1.23 7.04 1.69
CA PRO A 29 -0.40 8.15 1.27
C PRO A 29 1.05 7.69 1.12
N LEU A 30 1.66 8.02 -0.01
CA LEU A 30 3.01 7.64 -0.40
C LEU A 30 3.80 8.90 -0.81
N ARG A 31 5.12 8.82 -0.65
CA ARG A 31 6.06 9.73 -1.29
C ARG A 31 6.83 8.94 -2.33
N HIS A 32 6.33 8.94 -3.57
CA HIS A 32 6.94 8.19 -4.67
C HIS A 32 8.17 8.95 -5.19
N PRO A 33 9.33 8.29 -5.40
CA PRO A 33 10.56 8.97 -5.78
C PRO A 33 10.47 9.71 -7.12
N LEU A 34 9.67 9.21 -8.06
CA LEU A 34 9.54 9.79 -9.41
C LEU A 34 8.44 10.85 -9.55
N VAL A 35 7.34 10.71 -8.80
CA VAL A 35 6.14 11.54 -9.02
C VAL A 35 5.72 12.34 -7.78
N GLY A 36 6.48 12.24 -6.69
CA GLY A 36 6.24 12.96 -5.45
C GLY A 36 5.08 12.38 -4.65
N PRO A 37 4.27 13.23 -3.98
CA PRO A 37 3.08 12.80 -3.25
C PRO A 37 2.13 12.01 -4.16
N LEU A 38 1.69 10.85 -3.67
CA LEU A 38 0.72 9.99 -4.34
C LEU A 38 -0.15 9.32 -3.27
N VAL A 39 -1.47 9.40 -3.39
CA VAL A 39 -2.38 8.66 -2.51
C VAL A 39 -3.10 7.58 -3.32
N VAL A 40 -2.94 6.32 -2.92
CA VAL A 40 -3.67 5.21 -3.51
C VAL A 40 -4.77 4.73 -2.57
N SER A 41 -6.00 4.68 -3.05
CA SER A 41 -7.06 3.91 -2.41
C SER A 41 -6.84 2.43 -2.71
N TYR A 42 -6.90 1.59 -1.69
CA TYR A 42 -6.74 0.16 -1.84
C TYR A 42 -7.97 -0.61 -1.36
N GLU A 43 -8.21 -1.77 -1.96
CA GLU A 43 -9.19 -2.76 -1.53
C GLU A 43 -8.53 -4.15 -1.53
N VAL A 44 -8.75 -4.92 -0.46
CA VAL A 44 -8.24 -6.27 -0.28
C VAL A 44 -9.42 -7.24 -0.38
N LEU A 45 -9.39 -8.07 -1.41
CA LEU A 45 -10.38 -9.11 -1.65
C LEU A 45 -9.78 -10.47 -1.29
N MET A 46 -10.56 -11.27 -0.56
CA MET A 46 -10.21 -12.63 -0.14
C MET A 46 -11.11 -13.63 -0.86
N PRO A 47 -10.59 -14.46 -1.77
CA PRO A 47 -11.36 -15.53 -2.38
C PRO A 47 -11.88 -16.49 -1.30
N VAL A 48 -13.17 -16.84 -1.36
CA VAL A 48 -13.78 -17.74 -0.38
C VAL A 48 -13.20 -19.17 -0.50
N GLN A 49 -12.90 -19.60 -1.72
CA GLN A 49 -12.37 -20.94 -2.02
C GLN A 49 -10.87 -21.07 -1.73
N ASP A 50 -10.16 -19.96 -1.56
CA ASP A 50 -8.74 -19.93 -1.20
C ASP A 50 -8.47 -18.75 -0.24
N PRO A 51 -8.73 -18.93 1.07
CA PRO A 51 -8.55 -17.90 2.08
C PRO A 51 -7.10 -17.53 2.37
N ASP A 52 -6.12 -18.16 1.72
CA ASP A 52 -4.70 -17.79 1.81
C ASP A 52 -4.31 -16.82 0.69
N GLN A 53 -5.12 -16.73 -0.38
CA GLN A 53 -4.94 -15.76 -1.45
C GLN A 53 -5.52 -14.39 -1.12
N ARG A 54 -4.86 -13.34 -1.60
CA ARG A 54 -5.31 -11.95 -1.50
C ARG A 54 -5.21 -11.31 -2.88
N ILE A 55 -6.27 -10.64 -3.32
CA ILE A 55 -6.23 -9.74 -4.47
C ILE A 55 -6.29 -8.32 -3.90
N ILE A 56 -5.26 -7.52 -4.19
CA ILE A 56 -5.21 -6.13 -3.75
C ILE A 56 -5.35 -5.22 -4.97
N ILE A 57 -6.37 -4.38 -4.95
CA ILE A 57 -6.64 -3.42 -6.02
C ILE A 57 -6.21 -2.05 -5.52
N TYR A 58 -5.30 -1.39 -6.24
CA TYR A 58 -4.89 0.00 -5.98
C TYR A 58 -5.46 0.92 -7.06
N ARG A 59 -6.01 2.05 -6.63
CA ARG A 59 -6.59 3.09 -7.49
C ARG A 59 -6.13 4.45 -6.99
N ALA A 60 -6.07 5.46 -7.87
CA ALA A 60 -5.87 6.83 -7.41
C ALA A 60 -6.98 7.25 -6.44
N ALA A 61 -6.61 7.88 -5.32
CA ALA A 61 -7.58 8.34 -4.34
C ALA A 61 -8.34 9.62 -4.80
N ASP A 62 -7.72 10.39 -5.69
CA ASP A 62 -8.22 11.65 -6.22
C ASP A 62 -7.60 11.97 -7.60
N ALA A 63 -8.00 13.09 -8.20
CA ALA A 63 -7.53 13.51 -9.52
C ALA A 63 -6.03 13.87 -9.56
N GLU A 64 -5.48 14.40 -8.46
CA GLU A 64 -4.04 14.70 -8.36
C GLU A 64 -3.22 13.41 -8.35
N SER A 65 -3.67 12.43 -7.57
CA SER A 65 -3.10 11.09 -7.51
C SER A 65 -3.24 10.35 -8.84
N GLN A 66 -4.35 10.53 -9.56
CA GLN A 66 -4.52 9.96 -10.90
C GLN A 66 -3.48 10.53 -11.86
N SER A 67 -3.32 11.86 -11.86
CA SER A 67 -2.30 12.53 -12.67
C SER A 67 -0.88 12.07 -12.32
N ALA A 68 -0.61 11.77 -11.05
CA ALA A 68 0.67 11.23 -10.61
C ALA A 68 0.89 9.79 -11.09
N LEU A 69 -0.14 8.94 -11.08
CA LEU A 69 -0.08 7.59 -11.66
C LEU A 69 0.14 7.62 -13.17
N ASP A 70 -0.55 8.50 -13.89
CA ASP A 70 -0.38 8.64 -15.34
C ASP A 70 1.06 9.03 -15.70
N ARG A 71 1.66 9.96 -14.94
CA ARG A 71 3.09 10.31 -15.08
C ARG A 71 4.01 9.14 -14.76
N LEU A 72 3.67 8.33 -13.76
CA LEU A 72 4.46 7.16 -13.40
C LEU A 72 4.44 6.10 -14.51
N ILE A 73 3.27 5.83 -15.09
CA ILE A 73 3.12 4.89 -16.22
C ILE A 73 3.95 5.39 -17.41
N ALA A 74 3.81 6.68 -17.77
CA ALA A 74 4.59 7.26 -18.86
C ALA A 74 6.11 7.19 -18.63
N ALA A 75 6.57 7.28 -17.37
CA ALA A 75 7.99 7.14 -17.03
C ALA A 75 8.48 5.68 -17.10
N LEU A 76 7.61 4.69 -16.89
CA LEU A 76 7.93 3.28 -17.04
C LEU A 76 7.97 2.84 -18.51
N ASP A 77 7.18 3.49 -19.36
CA ASP A 77 7.14 3.24 -20.81
C ASP A 77 8.27 3.96 -21.57
N ALA A 78 9.09 4.77 -20.88
CA ALA A 78 10.26 5.41 -21.47
C ALA A 78 11.38 4.36 -21.71
N PRO A 79 12.05 4.38 -22.89
CA PRO A 79 13.05 3.38 -23.26
C PRO A 79 14.33 3.41 -22.42
#